data_AF-A0A4Q3X4Y9-F1
#
_entry.id   AF-A0A4Q3X4Y9-F1
#
_cell.length_a   1.000
_cell.length_b   1.000
_cell.length_c   1.000
_cell.angle_alpha   90.00
_cell.angle_beta   90.00
_cell.angle_gamma   90.00
#
_symmetry.space_group_name_H-M   'P 1'
#
loop_
_entity.id
_entity.type
_entity.pdbx_description
1 polymer ?
#
loop_
_entity_poly.entity_id
_entity_poly.type
_entity_poly.pdbx_seq_one_letter_code
_entity_poly.pdbx_strand_id
1 'polypeptide(L)'
;MSHSFSATEPGALAQSSEERRRVLVTGAAGNIGSFFAEHSGSKYDLRLMVKEINDEAHAIEKYGELVLAELSDLESLKKACEGIDTVVHLAGNPDPEQVWTSVVENNITGTYNTC
;
A
#
# COMPACT_ATOMS: atom_id res chain seq x y z
N MET A 1 6.13 -30.25 -22.01
CA MET A 1 5.23 -30.49 -20.87
C MET A 1 5.02 -29.15 -20.17
N SER A 2 3.96 -28.41 -20.54
CA SER A 2 3.64 -27.11 -19.92
C SER A 2 2.80 -27.35 -18.68
N HIS A 3 3.37 -27.15 -17.50
CA HIS A 3 2.59 -27.15 -16.27
C HIS A 3 1.88 -25.79 -16.14
N SER A 4 0.59 -25.78 -16.44
CA SER A 4 -0.29 -24.67 -16.11
C SER A 4 -0.58 -24.72 -14.61
N PHE A 5 -0.21 -23.67 -13.89
CA PHE A 5 -0.58 -23.47 -12.49
C PHE A 5 -1.94 -22.79 -12.46
N SER A 6 -3.02 -23.58 -12.33
CA SER A 6 -4.31 -23.05 -11.91
C SER A 6 -4.45 -23.33 -10.42
N ALA A 7 -4.55 -22.29 -9.60
CA ALA A 7 -4.81 -22.46 -8.17
C ALA A 7 -6.22 -23.03 -7.99
N THR A 8 -6.29 -24.31 -7.59
CA THR A 8 -7.56 -25.05 -7.52
C THR A 8 -8.32 -24.83 -6.21
N GLU A 9 -7.67 -24.29 -5.17
CA GLU A 9 -8.30 -24.01 -3.87
C GLU A 9 -7.82 -22.68 -3.28
N PRO A 10 -8.65 -22.00 -2.44
CA PRO A 10 -8.21 -20.84 -1.69
C PRO A 10 -7.00 -21.23 -0.82
N GLY A 11 -5.83 -20.66 -1.10
CA GLY A 11 -4.62 -20.91 -0.30
C GLY A 11 -4.80 -20.45 1.15
N ALA A 12 -3.86 -20.77 2.04
CA ALA A 12 -3.91 -20.36 3.45
C ALA A 12 -4.13 -18.84 3.63
N LEU A 13 -3.70 -18.01 2.68
CA LEU A 13 -3.94 -16.56 2.65
C LEU A 13 -5.36 -16.15 2.24
N ALA A 14 -6.15 -17.05 1.66
CA ALA A 14 -7.54 -16.84 1.28
C ALA A 14 -8.53 -17.40 2.32
N GLN A 15 -8.04 -18.08 3.36
CA GLN A 15 -8.84 -18.38 4.54
C GLN A 15 -9.07 -17.06 5.29
N SER A 16 -10.30 -16.57 5.28
CA SER A 16 -10.70 -15.38 6.04
C SER A 16 -10.85 -15.75 7.51
N SER A 17 -10.03 -15.15 8.38
CA SER A 17 -10.36 -15.00 9.79
C SER A 17 -11.68 -14.23 9.93
N GLU A 18 -12.42 -14.43 11.03
CA GLU A 18 -13.62 -13.62 11.32
C GLU A 18 -13.28 -12.13 11.53
N GLU A 19 -12.02 -11.82 11.81
CA GLU A 19 -11.52 -10.44 11.90
C GLU A 19 -11.10 -9.89 10.53
N ARG A 20 -11.49 -8.64 10.26
CA ARG A 20 -11.10 -7.88 9.07
C ARG A 20 -9.58 -7.68 9.08
N ARG A 21 -8.92 -8.06 8.00
CA ARG A 21 -7.47 -7.85 7.88
C ARG A 21 -7.11 -6.38 7.88
N ARG A 22 -6.04 -6.05 8.59
CA ARG A 22 -5.43 -4.72 8.60
C ARG A 22 -4.46 -4.60 7.44
N VAL A 23 -4.73 -3.66 6.54
CA VAL A 23 -3.99 -3.50 5.29
C VAL A 23 -3.37 -2.11 5.24
N LEU A 24 -2.04 -2.05 5.15
CA LEU A 24 -1.32 -0.81 4.87
C LEU A 24 -1.26 -0.60 3.36
N VAL A 25 -1.74 0.54 2.88
CA VAL A 25 -1.66 0.94 1.47
C VAL A 25 -0.69 2.10 1.37
N THR A 26 0.47 1.89 0.73
CA THR A 26 1.40 3.00 0.43
C THR A 26 0.97 3.72 -0.84
N GLY A 27 1.21 5.02 -0.95
CA GLY A 27 0.78 5.79 -2.12
C GLY A 27 -0.75 5.87 -2.19
N ALA A 28 -1.40 5.87 -1.03
CA ALA A 28 -2.85 5.73 -0.91
C ALA A 28 -3.63 6.88 -1.58
N ALA A 29 -3.07 8.09 -1.60
CA ALA A 29 -3.67 9.24 -2.30
C ALA A 29 -3.35 9.27 -3.81
N GLY A 30 -2.52 8.34 -4.31
CA GLY A 30 -2.19 8.26 -5.73
C GLY A 30 -3.33 7.71 -6.58
N ASN A 31 -3.17 7.80 -7.90
CA ASN A 31 -4.21 7.43 -8.87
C ASN A 31 -4.73 6.00 -8.74
N ILE A 32 -3.93 5.03 -8.27
CA ILE A 32 -4.40 3.65 -8.05
C ILE A 32 -4.81 3.45 -6.59
N GLY A 33 -4.06 4.04 -5.65
CA GLY A 33 -4.30 3.92 -4.22
C GLY A 33 -5.68 4.43 -3.79
N SER A 34 -6.14 5.53 -4.37
CA SER A 34 -7.42 6.16 -3.99
C SER A 34 -8.61 5.29 -4.39
N PHE A 35 -8.58 4.74 -5.62
CA PHE A 35 -9.58 3.78 -6.08
C PHE A 35 -9.54 2.48 -5.26
N PHE A 36 -8.35 1.99 -4.93
CA PHE A 36 -8.23 0.82 -4.05
C PHE A 36 -8.87 1.08 -2.69
N ALA A 37 -8.60 2.24 -2.07
CA ALA A 37 -9.18 2.61 -0.79
C ALA A 37 -10.71 2.66 -0.86
N GLU A 38 -11.26 3.32 -1.89
CA GLU A 38 -12.70 3.43 -2.11
C GLU A 38 -13.40 2.07 -2.23
N HIS A 39 -12.81 1.12 -2.98
CA HIS A 39 -13.46 -0.14 -3.32
C HIS A 39 -13.15 -1.28 -2.33
N SER A 40 -12.20 -1.08 -1.41
CA SER A 40 -11.76 -2.11 -0.48
C SER A 40 -11.95 -1.75 1.00
N GLY A 41 -12.24 -0.49 1.33
CA GLY A 41 -12.45 -0.02 2.70
C GLY A 41 -13.64 -0.63 3.44
N SER A 42 -14.54 -1.33 2.74
CA SER A 42 -15.62 -2.14 3.34
C SER A 42 -15.20 -3.56 3.68
N LYS A 43 -14.12 -4.07 3.06
CA LYS A 43 -13.62 -5.45 3.23
C LYS A 43 -12.46 -5.53 4.22
N TYR A 44 -11.60 -4.52 4.23
CA TYR A 44 -10.37 -4.48 5.04
C TYR A 44 -10.34 -3.27 5.94
N ASP A 45 -9.64 -3.35 7.07
CA ASP A 45 -9.33 -2.20 7.89
C ASP A 45 -8.10 -1.52 7.30
N LEU A 46 -8.31 -0.41 6.58
CA LEU A 46 -7.26 0.24 5.82
C LEU A 46 -6.48 1.22 6.67
N ARG A 47 -5.15 1.15 6.56
CA ARG A 47 -4.22 2.21 6.91
C ARG A 47 -3.67 2.81 5.63
N LEU A 48 -3.96 4.08 5.40
CA LEU A 48 -3.70 4.80 4.16
C LEU A 48 -2.45 5.66 4.35
N MET A 49 -1.31 5.18 3.87
CA MET A 49 -0.06 5.91 3.95
C MET A 49 0.05 6.92 2.80
N VAL A 50 0.28 8.16 3.19
CA VAL A 50 0.53 9.30 2.29
C VAL A 50 1.85 9.97 2.66
N LYS A 51 2.50 10.58 1.67
CA LYS A 51 3.76 11.32 1.84
C LYS A 51 3.52 12.74 2.40
N GLU A 52 2.36 13.30 2.11
CA GLU A 52 1.94 14.64 2.52
C GLU A 52 0.43 14.67 2.81
N ILE A 53 -0.01 15.58 3.68
CA ILE A 53 -1.42 15.82 3.96
C ILE A 53 -1.88 16.98 3.08
N ASN A 54 -2.62 16.64 2.03
CA ASN A 54 -3.20 17.55 1.05
C ASN A 54 -4.68 17.20 0.80
N ASP A 55 -5.34 17.87 -0.15
CA ASP A 55 -6.75 17.66 -0.45
C ASP A 55 -7.03 16.21 -0.91
N GLU A 56 -6.11 15.61 -1.66
CA GLU A 56 -6.20 14.21 -2.10
C GLU A 56 -6.13 13.23 -0.92
N ALA A 57 -5.29 13.50 0.07
CA ALA A 57 -5.19 12.72 1.29
C ALA A 57 -6.49 12.82 2.13
N HIS A 58 -7.07 14.01 2.25
CA HIS A 58 -8.35 14.20 2.95
C HIS A 58 -9.52 13.53 2.23
N ALA A 59 -9.49 13.45 0.89
CA ALA A 59 -10.55 12.81 0.11
C ALA A 59 -10.71 11.30 0.43
N ILE A 60 -9.62 10.64 0.86
CA ILE A 60 -9.61 9.19 1.14
C ILE A 60 -9.75 8.84 2.63
N GLU A 61 -9.68 9.81 3.54
CA GLU A 61 -9.73 9.61 4.99
C GLU A 61 -11.01 8.88 5.47
N LYS A 62 -12.12 9.05 4.74
CA LYS A 62 -13.37 8.32 5.01
C LYS A 62 -13.29 6.80 4.80
N TYR A 63 -12.26 6.31 4.10
CA TYR A 63 -12.11 4.88 3.77
C TYR A 63 -11.15 4.13 4.71
N GLY A 64 -10.43 4.83 5.59
CA GLY A 64 -9.45 4.22 6.49
C GLY A 64 -8.67 5.22 7.35
N GLU A 65 -7.76 4.70 8.17
CA GLU A 65 -6.87 5.52 9.00
C GLU A 65 -5.79 6.18 8.13
N LEU A 66 -5.77 7.51 8.05
CA LEU A 66 -4.73 8.24 7.34
C LEU A 66 -3.43 8.31 8.16
N VAL A 67 -2.30 7.96 7.56
CA VAL A 67 -0.97 8.00 8.20
C VAL A 67 0.03 8.71 7.30
N LEU A 68 0.81 9.60 7.90
CA LEU A 68 1.93 10.27 7.25
C LEU A 68 3.21 9.45 7.46
N ALA A 69 3.84 9.00 6.38
CA ALA A 69 5.13 8.33 6.42
C ALA A 69 5.89 8.53 5.10
N GLU A 70 7.20 8.37 5.14
CA GLU A 70 8.08 8.50 3.98
C GLU A 70 8.77 7.17 3.70
N LEU A 71 8.84 6.80 2.41
CA LEU A 71 9.41 5.52 2.00
C LEU A 71 10.92 5.42 2.29
N SER A 72 11.62 6.54 2.26
CA SER A 72 13.06 6.61 2.59
C SER A 72 13.34 6.60 4.09
N ASP A 73 12.32 6.79 4.95
CA ASP A 73 12.43 6.70 6.41
C ASP A 73 11.92 5.34 6.90
N LEU A 74 12.86 4.41 7.07
CA LEU A 74 12.60 3.05 7.54
C LEU A 74 11.94 3.01 8.93
N GLU A 75 12.25 3.95 9.82
CA GLU A 75 11.64 3.96 11.15
C GLU A 75 10.19 4.44 11.10
N SER A 76 9.87 5.37 10.18
CA SER A 76 8.47 5.74 9.91
C SER A 76 7.66 4.56 9.36
N LEU A 77 8.27 3.78 8.45
CA LEU A 77 7.63 2.60 7.85
C LEU A 77 7.40 1.50 8.87
N LYS A 78 8.36 1.22 9.75
CA LYS A 78 8.17 0.24 10.84
C LYS A 78 6.95 0.59 11.69
N LYS A 79 6.81 1.85 12.09
CA LYS A 79 5.64 2.34 12.85
C LYS A 79 4.35 2.20 12.04
N ALA A 80 4.36 2.54 10.76
CA ALA A 80 3.20 2.38 9.89
C ALA A 80 2.76 0.92 9.77
N CYS A 81 3.72 -0.01 9.76
CA CYS A 81 3.51 -1.46 9.69
C CYS A 81 3.10 -2.11 11.03
N GLU A 82 3.11 -1.39 12.16
CA GLU A 82 2.73 -1.96 13.45
C GLU A 82 1.27 -2.45 13.44
N GLY A 83 1.10 -3.75 13.68
CA GLY A 83 -0.21 -4.41 13.71
C GLY A 83 -0.88 -4.55 12.33
N ILE A 84 -0.12 -4.48 11.25
CA ILE A 84 -0.60 -4.68 9.88
C ILE A 84 -0.39 -6.14 9.46
N ASP A 85 -1.42 -6.74 8.85
CA ASP A 85 -1.37 -8.10 8.33
C ASP A 85 -0.84 -8.17 6.89
N THR A 86 -1.02 -7.09 6.12
CA THR A 86 -0.70 -7.05 4.69
C THR A 86 -0.30 -5.65 4.25
N VAL A 87 0.79 -5.56 3.48
CA VAL A 87 1.21 -4.31 2.82
C VAL A 87 0.86 -4.39 1.33
N VAL A 88 0.13 -3.39 0.85
CA VAL A 88 -0.14 -3.15 -0.56
C VAL A 88 0.71 -1.95 -0.99
N HIS A 89 1.82 -2.24 -1.67
CA HIS A 89 2.76 -1.21 -2.11
C HIS A 89 2.36 -0.64 -3.48
N LEU A 90 1.78 0.56 -3.49
CA LEU A 90 1.39 1.29 -4.71
C LEU A 90 2.11 2.64 -4.84
N ALA A 91 2.94 3.00 -3.85
CA ALA A 91 3.76 4.19 -3.93
C ALA A 91 4.86 4.01 -4.98
N GLY A 92 5.03 5.03 -5.81
CA GLY A 92 6.05 5.09 -6.84
C GLY A 92 5.86 6.34 -7.68
N ASN A 93 6.94 6.81 -8.28
CA ASN A 93 6.92 7.90 -9.23
C ASN A 93 6.78 7.31 -10.65
N PRO A 94 5.63 7.52 -11.33
CA PRO A 94 5.38 6.95 -12.65
C PRO A 94 5.86 7.84 -13.80
N ASP A 95 6.35 9.05 -13.52
CA ASP A 95 6.71 10.02 -14.56
C ASP A 95 7.97 9.58 -15.33
N PRO A 96 7.88 9.40 -16.66
CA PRO A 96 9.00 8.93 -17.47
C PRO A 96 10.13 9.94 -17.63
N GLU A 97 9.90 11.22 -17.33
CA GLU A 97 10.89 12.30 -17.47
C GLU A 97 11.65 12.58 -16.16
N GLN A 98 11.42 11.77 -15.12
CA GLN A 98 12.04 11.95 -13.80
C GLN A 98 13.55 11.74 -13.81
N VAL A 99 14.22 12.44 -12.89
CA VAL A 99 15.65 12.24 -12.63
C VAL A 99 15.91 10.88 -11.98
N TRP A 100 17.06 10.28 -12.29
CA TRP A 100 17.46 8.97 -11.78
C TRP A 100 17.37 8.83 -10.26
N THR A 101 17.75 9.87 -9.51
CA THR A 101 17.68 9.88 -8.05
C THR A 101 16.26 9.69 -7.53
N SER A 102 15.28 10.34 -8.16
CA SER A 102 13.85 10.20 -7.81
C SER A 102 13.37 8.76 -8.02
N VAL A 103 13.79 8.11 -9.10
CA VAL A 103 13.44 6.71 -9.39
C VAL A 103 14.07 5.77 -8.35
N VAL A 104 15.35 5.96 -8.02
CA VAL A 104 16.05 5.13 -7.04
C VAL A 104 15.44 5.27 -5.64
N GLU A 105 15.10 6.49 -5.22
CA GLU A 105 14.54 6.74 -3.89
C GLU A 105 13.12 6.19 -3.78
N ASN A 106 12.23 6.56 -4.71
CA ASN A 106 10.81 6.24 -4.60
C ASN A 106 10.49 4.80 -5.02
N ASN A 107 11.09 4.30 -6.10
CA ASN A 107 10.65 3.04 -6.73
C ASN A 107 11.56 1.84 -6.42
N ILE A 108 12.81 2.07 -5.99
CA ILE A 108 13.76 0.98 -5.69
C ILE A 108 13.96 0.86 -4.19
N THR A 109 14.49 1.92 -3.56
CA THR A 109 14.73 1.97 -2.12
C THR A 109 13.41 1.87 -1.35
N GLY A 110 12.38 2.60 -1.81
CA GLY A 110 11.05 2.52 -1.21
C GLY A 110 10.47 1.11 -1.21
N THR A 111 10.54 0.41 -2.35
CA THR A 111 10.08 -0.98 -2.44
C THR A 111 10.88 -1.90 -1.51
N TYR A 112 12.20 -1.74 -1.45
CA TYR A 112 13.04 -2.51 -0.53
C TYR A 112 12.64 -2.31 0.94
N ASN A 113 12.34 -1.08 1.35
CA ASN A 113 11.96 -0.78 2.73
C ASN A 113 10.55 -1.29 3.11
N THR A 114 9.70 -1.56 2.12
CA THR A 114 8.34 -2.09 2.33
C THR A 114 8.25 -3.63 2.34
N CYS A 115 9.34 -4.33 2.02
CA CYS A 115 9.45 -5.80 2.04
C CYS A 115 10.07 -6.31 3.34
#